data_AF-A0A9X9Q485-F1
#
_entry.id   AF-A0A9X9Q485-F1
#
_cell.length_a   1.000
_cell.length_b   1.000
_cell.length_c   1.000
_cell.angle_alpha   90.00
_cell.angle_beta   90.00
_cell.angle_gamma   90.00
#
_symmetry.space_group_name_H-M   'P 1'
#
loop_
_entity.id
_entity.type
_entity.pdbx_description
1 polymer ?
#
loop_
_entity_poly.entity_id
_entity_poly.type
_entity_poly.pdbx_seq_one_letter_code
_entity_poly.pdbx_strand_id
1 'polypeptide(L)'
;MCSYREKKSEPQELMQLEGYTVDYTDPHPGLQGGQMFFNAVKEGDTVIFASDDEQDRVLWVQAMYRATGQSYKPIPAVQTQKLNPKGGALHADAQLYADRFQKHGMDEFISANPCKLDHAFLFRILQRQTLDHRLNDSYSCLGWFSPGQVFVLDEYCARYGVRGCHRHLCYLTELMEHSENGAVIDPTLLHYSFAFCASHVHGNRPDGIGTVSMEEKERFEEIKERLSSLLENQISHFRYCFPFGRPEGALKATLSLLERVLMKDIATPIPAEEVKKVVRKCLEKAALINYTRLTEYAKIEETMNQAPPARKLEEVLHLAELCIEVLQQNEEHHAEAFAWWPDLLAEHAEKFWALFTVDMDTALEAQPQDSWDSFPLFQLLNNFLRND
;
A
#
# COMPACT_ATOMS: atom_id res chain seq x y z
N MET A 1 39.25 -15.49 15.76
CA MET A 1 37.97 -14.83 15.46
C MET A 1 38.27 -13.67 14.53
N CYS A 2 37.46 -13.49 13.49
CA CYS A 2 37.69 -12.47 12.46
C CYS A 2 36.42 -11.64 12.30
N SER A 3 36.54 -10.31 12.35
CA SER A 3 35.45 -9.38 12.03
C SER A 3 35.58 -8.93 10.58
N TYR A 4 34.47 -8.87 9.84
CA TYR A 4 34.44 -8.46 8.44
C TYR A 4 33.51 -7.27 8.26
N ARG A 5 33.86 -6.36 7.34
CA ARG A 5 32.90 -5.35 6.85
C ARG A 5 32.04 -5.96 5.77
N GLU A 6 30.79 -5.51 5.69
CA GLU A 6 29.91 -5.86 4.58
C GLU A 6 30.61 -5.65 3.23
N LYS A 7 30.49 -6.67 2.37
CA LYS A 7 31.01 -6.68 0.98
C LYS A 7 32.55 -6.65 0.87
N LYS A 8 33.30 -7.01 1.92
CA LYS A 8 34.76 -7.25 1.84
C LYS A 8 35.13 -8.65 2.31
N SER A 9 36.00 -9.32 1.56
CA SER A 9 36.49 -10.68 1.85
C SER A 9 37.69 -10.73 2.79
N GLU A 10 38.31 -9.60 3.09
CA GLU A 10 39.45 -9.50 4.01
C GLU A 10 38.98 -9.13 5.42
N PRO A 11 39.49 -9.79 6.47
CA PRO A 11 39.10 -9.51 7.85
C PRO A 11 39.62 -8.13 8.28
N GLN A 12 38.72 -7.32 8.84
CA GLN A 12 39.05 -6.01 9.39
C GLN A 12 39.81 -6.14 10.72
N GLU A 13 39.38 -7.07 11.58
CA GLU A 13 40.01 -7.33 12.87
C GLU A 13 40.18 -8.83 13.07
N LEU A 14 41.30 -9.22 13.65
CA LEU A 14 41.62 -10.62 13.96
C LEU A 14 42.02 -10.74 15.43
N MET A 15 41.26 -11.55 16.15
CA MET A 15 41.48 -11.87 17.56
C MET A 15 41.86 -13.34 17.71
N GLN A 16 43.00 -13.62 18.33
CA GLN A 16 43.39 -14.97 18.70
C GLN A 16 42.66 -15.37 19.99
N LEU A 17 42.00 -16.54 19.98
CA LEU A 17 41.21 -17.04 21.12
C LEU A 17 42.04 -17.89 22.09
N GLU A 18 43.35 -18.02 21.87
CA GLU A 18 44.23 -18.81 22.73
C GLU A 18 44.34 -18.19 24.13
N GLY A 19 44.02 -18.99 25.15
CA GLY A 19 44.02 -18.57 26.55
C GLY A 19 42.77 -17.79 26.99
N TYR A 20 41.78 -17.58 26.12
CA TYR A 20 40.49 -17.04 26.52
C TYR A 20 39.58 -18.14 27.08
N THR A 21 38.69 -17.79 28.02
CA THR A 21 37.53 -18.62 28.40
C THR A 21 36.26 -17.91 27.95
N VAL A 22 35.32 -18.66 27.40
CA VAL A 22 34.00 -18.16 26.98
C VAL A 22 32.94 -18.56 27.99
N ASP A 23 32.06 -17.63 28.35
CA ASP A 23 30.91 -17.87 29.24
C ASP A 23 29.67 -17.09 28.83
N TYR A 24 28.51 -17.60 29.24
CA TYR A 24 27.23 -16.90 29.09
C TYR A 24 27.16 -15.74 30.08
N THR A 25 26.62 -14.61 29.65
CA THR A 25 26.42 -13.44 30.50
C THR A 25 25.00 -12.91 30.43
N ASP A 26 24.60 -12.20 31.48
CA ASP A 26 23.32 -11.48 31.50
C ASP A 26 23.33 -10.29 30.53
N PRO A 27 22.15 -9.83 30.09
CA PRO A 27 22.03 -8.65 29.25
C PRO A 27 22.69 -7.44 29.89
N HIS A 28 23.56 -6.75 29.14
CA HIS A 28 24.24 -5.54 29.59
C HIS A 28 23.46 -4.30 29.12
N PRO A 29 22.80 -3.55 30.02
CA PRO A 29 22.07 -2.35 29.63
C PRO A 29 23.05 -1.28 29.14
N GLY A 30 22.95 -0.89 27.86
CA GLY A 30 23.77 0.18 27.27
C GLY A 30 24.59 -0.19 26.04
N LEU A 31 24.65 -1.47 25.65
CA LEU A 31 25.28 -1.92 24.40
C LEU A 31 24.21 -2.09 23.30
N GLN A 32 24.43 -1.50 22.13
CA GLN A 32 23.54 -1.63 20.97
C GLN A 32 24.01 -2.78 20.07
N GLY A 33 23.10 -3.59 19.53
CA GLY A 33 23.40 -4.57 18.47
C GLY A 33 23.23 -6.06 18.80
N GLY A 34 22.45 -6.42 19.83
CA GLY A 34 22.01 -7.80 20.06
C GLY A 34 21.16 -7.94 21.32
N GLN A 35 20.39 -9.03 21.44
CA GLN A 35 19.49 -9.30 22.58
C GLN A 35 20.10 -10.28 23.59
N MET A 36 21.00 -11.16 23.15
CA MET A 36 21.63 -12.18 23.96
C MET A 36 23.13 -11.95 24.02
N PHE A 37 23.74 -12.13 25.20
CA PHE A 37 25.15 -11.79 25.44
C PHE A 37 25.96 -12.98 25.94
N PHE A 38 27.25 -12.96 25.61
CA PHE A 38 28.28 -13.86 26.13
C PHE A 38 29.63 -13.12 26.11
N ASN A 39 30.59 -13.58 26.91
CA ASN A 39 31.89 -12.92 26.99
C ASN A 39 33.05 -13.90 26.77
N ALA A 40 34.19 -13.34 26.36
CA ALA A 40 35.48 -14.00 26.38
C ALA A 40 36.40 -13.27 27.35
N VAL A 41 36.99 -14.01 28.29
CA VAL A 41 37.83 -13.45 29.35
C VAL A 41 39.25 -14.04 29.27
N LYS A 42 40.28 -13.18 29.36
CA LYS A 42 41.68 -13.58 29.48
C LYS A 42 42.43 -12.58 30.35
N GLU A 43 43.04 -13.04 31.45
CA GLU A 43 43.94 -12.24 32.31
C GLU A 43 43.38 -10.86 32.77
N GLY A 44 42.05 -10.73 32.89
CA GLY A 44 41.36 -9.49 33.27
C GLY A 44 40.77 -8.71 32.09
N ASP A 45 41.16 -9.01 30.86
CA ASP A 45 40.54 -8.48 29.66
C ASP A 45 39.24 -9.23 29.38
N THR A 46 38.15 -8.48 29.21
CA THR A 46 36.83 -9.02 28.91
C THR A 46 36.33 -8.45 27.59
N VAL A 47 36.02 -9.32 26.63
CA VAL A 47 35.37 -8.97 25.38
C VAL A 47 33.93 -9.46 25.44
N ILE A 48 32.97 -8.58 25.24
CA ILE A 48 31.54 -8.91 25.24
C ILE A 48 31.06 -9.02 23.80
N PHE A 49 30.37 -10.11 23.50
CA PHE A 49 29.71 -10.37 22.23
C PHE A 49 28.20 -10.36 22.42
N ALA A 50 27.50 -9.94 21.37
CA ALA A 50 26.04 -9.93 21.32
C ALA A 50 25.57 -10.72 20.09
N SER A 51 24.43 -11.40 20.23
CA SER A 51 23.72 -12.04 19.13
C SER A 51 22.25 -11.64 19.15
N ASP A 52 21.59 -11.76 18.00
CA ASP A 52 20.17 -11.39 17.86
C ASP A 52 19.23 -12.41 18.51
N ASP A 53 19.61 -13.69 18.55
CA ASP A 53 18.83 -14.76 19.19
C ASP A 53 19.70 -15.78 19.96
N GLU A 54 19.02 -16.62 20.75
CA GLU A 54 19.63 -17.60 21.65
C GLU A 54 20.33 -18.75 20.91
N GLN A 55 19.81 -19.17 19.76
CA GLN A 55 20.40 -20.29 19.01
C GLN A 55 21.75 -19.88 18.42
N ASP A 56 21.82 -18.67 17.86
CA ASP A 56 23.08 -18.11 17.38
C ASP A 56 24.10 -17.93 18.52
N ARG A 57 23.66 -17.45 19.69
CA ARG A 57 24.50 -17.40 20.90
C ARG A 57 25.09 -18.76 21.23
N VAL A 58 24.25 -19.80 21.27
CA VAL A 58 24.69 -21.16 21.61
C VAL A 58 25.70 -21.70 20.59
N LEU A 59 25.49 -21.44 19.30
CA LEU A 59 26.43 -21.85 18.26
C LEU A 59 27.78 -21.16 18.42
N TRP A 60 27.80 -19.84 18.65
CA TRP A 60 29.03 -19.09 18.86
C TRP A 60 29.78 -19.52 20.13
N VAL A 61 29.08 -19.67 21.26
CA VAL A 61 29.69 -20.14 22.51
C VAL A 61 30.27 -21.54 22.35
N GLN A 62 29.60 -22.45 21.63
CA GLN A 62 30.13 -23.79 21.35
C GLN A 62 31.35 -23.76 20.42
N ALA A 63 31.33 -22.92 19.38
CA ALA A 63 32.45 -22.77 18.46
C ALA A 63 33.68 -22.21 19.19
N MET A 64 33.48 -21.19 20.03
CA MET A 64 34.53 -20.61 20.86
C MET A 64 35.03 -21.58 21.92
N TYR A 65 34.15 -22.30 22.62
CA TYR A 65 34.53 -23.34 23.59
C TYR A 65 35.49 -24.37 22.98
N ARG A 66 35.20 -24.82 21.75
CA ARG A 66 36.08 -25.74 21.01
C ARG A 66 37.41 -25.09 20.61
N ALA A 67 37.37 -23.81 20.23
CA ALA A 67 38.55 -23.07 19.79
C ALA A 67 39.47 -22.63 20.94
N THR A 68 38.92 -22.33 22.11
CA THR A 68 39.69 -21.94 23.30
C THR A 68 40.31 -23.14 24.00
N GLY A 69 39.70 -24.32 23.89
CA GLY A 69 40.14 -25.52 24.58
C GLY A 69 39.99 -25.43 26.11
N GLN A 70 39.16 -24.51 26.61
CA GLN A 70 38.92 -24.37 28.03
C GLN A 70 38.40 -25.68 28.66
N SER A 71 38.74 -25.92 29.92
CA SER A 71 38.52 -27.21 30.59
C SER A 71 37.06 -27.47 30.96
N TYR A 72 36.28 -26.43 31.27
CA TYR A 72 34.88 -26.54 31.64
C TYR A 72 33.98 -26.11 30.49
N LYS A 73 32.87 -26.84 30.32
CA LYS A 73 31.85 -26.50 29.34
C LYS A 73 31.02 -25.32 29.87
N PRO A 74 30.85 -24.23 29.09
CA PRO A 74 29.96 -23.13 29.46
C PRO A 74 28.53 -23.66 29.62
N ILE A 75 27.88 -23.30 30.72
CA ILE A 75 26.50 -23.71 31.00
C ILE A 75 25.63 -22.45 30.98
N PRO A 76 24.56 -22.40 30.16
CA PRO A 76 23.60 -21.31 30.24
C PRO A 76 22.97 -21.29 31.63
N ALA A 77 22.86 -20.12 32.26
CA ALA A 77 22.13 -19.98 33.51
C ALA A 77 20.67 -20.43 33.28
N VAL A 78 20.30 -21.59 33.81
CA VAL A 78 18.95 -22.15 33.68
C VAL A 78 18.00 -21.29 34.51
N GLN A 79 17.10 -20.55 33.86
CA GLN A 79 15.93 -20.02 34.55
C GLN A 79 15.12 -21.21 35.09
N THR A 80 14.90 -21.22 36.39
CA THR A 80 14.35 -22.28 37.24
C THR A 80 13.15 -23.01 36.62
N GLN A 81 13.35 -24.27 36.23
CA GLN A 81 12.28 -25.21 35.87
C GLN A 81 11.42 -25.54 37.10
N LYS A 82 10.11 -25.24 37.05
CA LYS A 82 9.11 -25.84 37.94
C LYS A 82 8.87 -27.29 37.51
N LEU A 83 9.03 -28.22 38.44
CA LEU A 83 8.75 -29.65 38.27
C LEU A 83 7.30 -29.91 37.82
N ASN A 84 7.12 -30.73 36.78
CA ASN A 84 5.86 -31.40 36.45
C ASN A 84 5.91 -32.89 36.87
N PRO A 85 4.80 -33.49 37.36
CA PRO A 85 4.69 -34.93 37.50
C PRO A 85 4.16 -35.61 36.21
N LYS A 86 4.50 -36.89 36.11
CA LYS A 86 4.47 -37.81 34.95
C LYS A 86 3.09 -38.07 34.32
N GLY A 87 3.10 -38.35 33.01
CA GLY A 87 2.09 -39.21 32.37
C GLY A 87 2.15 -39.28 30.83
N GLY A 88 2.42 -40.48 30.29
CA GLY A 88 1.87 -40.94 28.99
C GLY A 88 2.65 -40.65 27.71
N ALA A 89 3.33 -41.67 27.19
CA ALA A 89 4.04 -41.67 25.91
C ALA A 89 3.07 -41.86 24.73
N LEU A 90 2.69 -40.78 24.04
CA LEU A 90 2.09 -40.83 22.68
C LEU A 90 2.32 -39.54 21.86
N HIS A 91 3.20 -38.61 22.29
CA HIS A 91 3.26 -37.25 21.72
C HIS A 91 4.67 -36.76 21.34
N ALA A 92 5.58 -37.65 20.93
CA ALA A 92 6.98 -37.26 20.68
C ALA A 92 7.15 -36.15 19.63
N ASP A 93 6.37 -36.14 18.54
CA ASP A 93 6.47 -35.09 17.52
C ASP A 93 5.79 -33.78 17.95
N ALA A 94 4.60 -33.84 18.57
CA ALA A 94 3.92 -32.64 19.06
C ALA A 94 4.69 -31.97 20.22
N GLN A 95 5.39 -32.76 21.04
CA GLN A 95 6.25 -32.27 22.12
C GLN A 95 7.49 -31.58 21.60
N LEU A 96 8.08 -32.02 20.48
CA LEU A 96 9.22 -31.33 19.86
C LEU A 96 8.84 -29.95 19.28
N TYR A 97 7.61 -29.78 18.79
CA TYR A 97 7.10 -28.47 18.40
C TYR A 97 6.77 -27.64 19.65
N ALA A 98 6.06 -28.20 20.63
CA ALA A 98 5.71 -27.51 21.87
C ALA A 98 6.94 -27.03 22.66
N ASP A 99 8.03 -27.82 22.73
CA ASP A 99 9.29 -27.44 23.41
C ASP A 99 10.01 -26.28 22.70
N ARG A 100 9.88 -26.16 21.37
CA ARG A 100 10.43 -25.00 20.63
C ARG A 100 9.61 -23.74 20.88
N PHE A 101 8.29 -23.87 21.00
CA PHE A 101 7.37 -22.77 21.25
C PHE A 101 7.39 -22.31 22.73
N GLN A 102 7.63 -23.23 23.67
CA GLN A 102 7.85 -22.95 25.10
C GLN A 102 8.97 -21.92 25.33
N LYS A 103 10.04 -21.97 24.53
CA LYS A 103 11.17 -21.05 24.65
C LYS A 103 10.91 -19.62 24.14
N HIS A 104 9.79 -19.38 23.47
CA HIS A 104 9.42 -18.08 22.88
C HIS A 104 8.19 -17.45 23.53
N GLY A 105 7.73 -17.94 24.69
CA GLY A 105 6.55 -17.41 25.38
C GLY A 105 5.22 -17.74 24.67
N MET A 106 5.19 -18.76 23.82
CA MET A 106 4.00 -19.13 23.03
C MET A 106 3.03 -20.08 23.76
N ASP A 107 3.33 -20.47 24.99
CA ASP A 107 2.54 -21.43 25.77
C ASP A 107 1.10 -21.00 25.97
N GLU A 108 0.88 -19.71 26.20
CA GLU A 108 -0.46 -19.16 26.39
C GLU A 108 -1.30 -19.31 25.12
N PHE A 109 -0.71 -19.13 23.93
CA PHE A 109 -1.42 -19.27 22.65
C PHE A 109 -1.70 -20.73 22.29
N ILE A 110 -0.79 -21.64 22.61
CA ILE A 110 -0.97 -23.09 22.34
C ILE A 110 -2.01 -23.69 23.29
N SER A 111 -2.04 -23.24 24.54
CA SER A 111 -3.00 -23.70 25.56
C SER A 111 -4.33 -22.94 25.56
N ALA A 112 -4.43 -21.85 24.80
CA ALA A 112 -5.66 -21.09 24.64
C ALA A 112 -6.77 -21.97 24.05
N ASN A 113 -7.97 -21.86 24.63
CA ASN A 113 -9.15 -22.53 24.09
C ASN A 113 -9.71 -21.72 22.91
N PRO A 114 -9.66 -22.21 21.66
CA PRO A 114 -10.10 -21.47 20.49
C PRO A 114 -11.58 -21.03 20.61
N CYS A 115 -12.43 -21.88 21.19
CA CYS A 115 -13.87 -21.60 21.32
C CYS A 115 -14.20 -20.39 22.22
N LYS A 116 -13.23 -19.83 22.96
CA LYS A 116 -13.41 -18.66 23.81
C LYS A 116 -12.91 -17.36 23.17
N LEU A 117 -12.33 -17.44 21.98
CA LEU A 117 -11.70 -16.31 21.31
C LEU A 117 -12.66 -15.69 20.29
N ASP A 118 -12.55 -14.37 20.11
CA ASP A 118 -13.21 -13.66 19.02
C ASP A 118 -12.42 -13.89 17.71
N HIS A 119 -12.79 -14.95 16.99
CA HIS A 119 -12.16 -15.29 15.73
C HIS A 119 -12.43 -14.28 14.61
N ALA A 120 -13.51 -13.50 14.68
CA ALA A 120 -13.77 -12.46 13.68
C ALA A 120 -12.77 -11.30 13.84
N PHE A 121 -12.47 -10.92 15.08
CA PHE A 121 -11.45 -9.92 15.40
C PHE A 121 -10.03 -10.42 15.08
N LEU A 122 -9.68 -11.63 15.52
CA LEU A 122 -8.36 -12.22 15.24
C LEU A 122 -8.12 -12.39 13.73
N PHE A 123 -9.15 -12.80 12.98
CA PHE A 123 -9.07 -12.89 11.53
C PHE A 123 -8.79 -11.53 10.89
N ARG A 124 -9.44 -10.46 11.36
CA ARG A 124 -9.18 -9.10 10.86
C ARG A 124 -7.71 -8.73 11.04
N ILE A 125 -7.13 -8.99 12.21
CA ILE A 125 -5.70 -8.74 12.46
C ILE A 125 -4.84 -9.57 11.49
N LEU A 126 -5.12 -10.87 11.37
CA LEU A 126 -4.37 -11.77 10.48
C LEU A 126 -4.43 -11.28 9.02
N GLN A 127 -5.61 -10.95 8.53
CA GLN A 127 -5.82 -10.47 7.16
C GLN A 127 -5.08 -9.15 6.91
N ARG A 128 -5.19 -8.20 7.84
CA ARG A 128 -4.47 -6.92 7.77
C ARG A 128 -2.96 -7.13 7.72
N GLN A 129 -2.39 -7.88 8.65
CA GLN A 129 -0.95 -8.15 8.70
C GLN A 129 -0.47 -8.90 7.44
N THR A 130 -1.31 -9.79 6.90
CA THR A 130 -1.02 -10.48 5.63
C THR A 130 -0.98 -9.50 4.46
N LEU A 131 -1.90 -8.52 4.42
CA LEU A 131 -1.96 -7.49 3.39
C LEU A 131 -0.79 -6.53 3.50
N ASP A 132 -0.48 -6.05 4.71
CA ASP A 132 0.68 -5.22 5.01
C ASP A 132 1.96 -5.89 4.52
N HIS A 133 2.17 -7.16 4.86
CA HIS A 133 3.32 -7.92 4.37
C HIS A 133 3.34 -8.02 2.84
N ARG A 134 2.18 -8.27 2.23
CA ARG A 134 2.05 -8.48 0.78
C ARG A 134 2.30 -7.20 -0.03
N LEU A 135 1.87 -6.05 0.47
CA LEU A 135 2.08 -4.74 -0.16
C LEU A 135 3.54 -4.26 -0.03
N ASN A 136 4.28 -4.75 0.96
CA ASN A 136 5.70 -4.46 1.16
C ASN A 136 6.64 -5.45 0.44
N ASP A 137 6.12 -6.44 -0.26
CA ASP A 137 6.90 -7.39 -1.06
C ASP A 137 7.51 -6.67 -2.29
N SER A 138 8.64 -7.17 -2.79
CA SER A 138 9.36 -6.60 -3.94
C SER A 138 8.57 -6.70 -5.26
N TYR A 139 7.52 -7.52 -5.29
CA TYR A 139 6.62 -7.68 -6.43
C TYR A 139 5.34 -6.87 -6.20
N SER A 140 4.94 -6.08 -7.19
CA SER A 140 3.67 -5.35 -7.15
C SER A 140 2.50 -6.32 -7.15
N CYS A 141 1.88 -6.50 -5.99
CA CYS A 141 0.71 -7.36 -5.81
C CYS A 141 -0.61 -6.61 -6.06
N LEU A 142 -0.58 -5.28 -6.09
CA LEU A 142 -1.75 -4.41 -6.23
C LEU A 142 -2.89 -4.75 -5.24
N GLY A 143 -2.52 -5.24 -4.05
CA GLY A 143 -3.43 -5.69 -3.00
C GLY A 143 -3.81 -7.17 -3.06
N TRP A 144 -3.51 -7.91 -4.13
CA TRP A 144 -3.85 -9.33 -4.25
C TRP A 144 -3.00 -10.23 -3.34
N PHE A 145 -3.70 -11.06 -2.55
CA PHE A 145 -3.07 -12.16 -1.83
C PHE A 145 -2.53 -13.24 -2.78
N SER A 146 -1.44 -13.89 -2.38
CA SER A 146 -0.94 -15.07 -3.09
C SER A 146 -1.89 -16.27 -2.90
N PRO A 147 -1.86 -17.28 -3.79
CA PRO A 147 -2.69 -18.47 -3.62
C PRO A 147 -2.52 -19.17 -2.27
N GLY A 148 -1.29 -19.17 -1.72
CA GLY A 148 -1.01 -19.73 -0.40
C GLY A 148 -1.60 -18.90 0.74
N GLN A 149 -1.55 -17.57 0.64
CA GLN A 149 -2.19 -16.67 1.61
C GLN A 149 -3.72 -16.83 1.59
N VAL A 150 -4.32 -16.87 0.39
CA VAL A 150 -5.76 -17.11 0.22
C VAL A 150 -6.15 -18.43 0.86
N PHE A 151 -5.40 -19.51 0.60
CA PHE A 151 -5.65 -20.82 1.19
C PHE A 151 -5.65 -20.78 2.73
N VAL A 152 -4.65 -20.12 3.34
CA VAL A 152 -4.57 -20.01 4.81
C VAL A 152 -5.73 -19.21 5.39
N LEU A 153 -6.10 -18.09 4.76
CA LEU A 153 -7.21 -17.26 5.20
C LEU A 153 -8.55 -18.02 5.07
N ASP A 154 -8.74 -18.76 3.98
CA ASP A 154 -9.95 -19.52 3.72
C ASP A 154 -10.09 -20.71 4.69
N GLU A 155 -8.99 -21.42 4.98
CA GLU A 155 -8.95 -22.46 6.00
C GLU A 155 -9.27 -21.92 7.40
N TYR A 156 -8.76 -20.73 7.75
CA TYR A 156 -9.11 -20.07 9.02
C TYR A 156 -10.61 -19.80 9.10
N CYS A 157 -11.18 -19.20 8.05
CA CYS A 157 -12.62 -18.91 7.99
C CYS A 157 -13.46 -20.18 8.13
N ALA A 158 -13.09 -21.25 7.42
CA ALA A 158 -13.81 -22.52 7.45
C ALA A 158 -13.75 -23.20 8.83
N ARG A 159 -12.59 -23.16 9.50
CA ARG A 159 -12.39 -23.80 10.82
C ARG A 159 -13.07 -23.07 11.95
N TYR A 160 -13.06 -21.74 11.92
CA TYR A 160 -13.51 -20.91 13.04
C TYR A 160 -14.82 -20.16 12.77
N GLY A 161 -15.47 -20.41 11.63
CA GLY A 161 -16.79 -19.87 11.30
C GLY A 161 -16.79 -18.37 11.02
N VAL A 162 -15.68 -17.81 10.54
CA VAL A 162 -15.63 -16.39 10.17
C VAL A 162 -16.44 -16.17 8.89
N ARG A 163 -17.42 -15.27 8.96
CA ARG A 163 -18.35 -15.00 7.87
C ARG A 163 -17.63 -14.37 6.68
N GLY A 164 -17.95 -14.83 5.46
CA GLY A 164 -17.33 -14.32 4.24
C GLY A 164 -17.57 -12.81 4.03
N CYS A 165 -18.74 -12.28 4.42
CA CYS A 165 -19.01 -10.85 4.31
C CYS A 165 -18.07 -10.05 5.22
N HIS A 166 -17.94 -10.44 6.49
CA HIS A 166 -16.98 -9.84 7.41
C HIS A 166 -15.54 -9.82 6.83
N ARG A 167 -15.09 -10.94 6.24
CA ARG A 167 -13.79 -11.02 5.55
C ARG A 167 -13.64 -9.98 4.43
N HIS A 168 -14.67 -9.80 3.59
CA HIS A 168 -14.61 -8.84 2.48
C HIS A 168 -14.80 -7.39 2.94
N LEU A 169 -15.61 -7.13 3.97
CA LEU A 169 -15.75 -5.80 4.58
C LEU A 169 -14.41 -5.36 5.19
N CYS A 170 -13.77 -6.21 5.99
CA CYS A 170 -12.43 -5.93 6.53
C CYS A 170 -11.42 -5.69 5.39
N TYR A 171 -11.43 -6.54 4.35
CA TYR A 171 -10.50 -6.38 3.25
C TYR A 171 -10.68 -5.05 2.50
N LEU A 172 -11.93 -4.66 2.21
CA LEU A 172 -12.24 -3.37 1.58
C LEU A 172 -11.75 -2.20 2.41
N THR A 173 -11.99 -2.23 3.72
CA THR A 173 -11.49 -1.19 4.64
C THR A 173 -9.98 -1.03 4.52
N GLU A 174 -9.23 -2.13 4.63
CA GLU A 174 -7.76 -2.07 4.60
C GLU A 174 -7.24 -1.68 3.20
N LEU A 175 -7.83 -2.21 2.11
CA LEU A 175 -7.46 -1.83 0.74
C LEU A 175 -7.69 -0.33 0.47
N MET A 176 -8.81 0.21 0.94
CA MET A 176 -9.12 1.64 0.84
C MET A 176 -8.15 2.49 1.66
N GLU A 177 -7.82 2.08 2.90
CA GLU A 177 -6.83 2.76 3.72
C GLU A 177 -5.46 2.81 3.06
N HIS A 178 -5.00 1.71 2.47
CA HIS A 178 -3.75 1.70 1.71
C HIS A 178 -3.82 2.58 0.45
N SER A 179 -4.95 2.57 -0.27
CA SER A 179 -5.14 3.42 -1.45
C SER A 179 -5.12 4.91 -1.10
N GLU A 180 -5.75 5.31 0.00
CA GLU A 180 -5.72 6.69 0.50
C GLU A 180 -4.31 7.11 0.95
N ASN A 181 -3.50 6.17 1.43
CA ASN A 181 -2.09 6.38 1.78
C ASN A 181 -1.13 6.29 0.58
N GLY A 182 -1.65 6.22 -0.66
CA GLY A 182 -0.86 6.26 -1.89
C GLY A 182 -0.37 4.90 -2.41
N ALA A 183 -0.80 3.79 -1.82
CA ALA A 183 -0.55 2.47 -2.40
C ALA A 183 -1.39 2.27 -3.67
N VAL A 184 -0.80 1.65 -4.69
CA VAL A 184 -1.55 1.29 -5.91
C VAL A 184 -2.30 -0.01 -5.64
N ILE A 185 -3.63 0.06 -5.66
CA ILE A 185 -4.54 -1.07 -5.47
C ILE A 185 -5.27 -1.35 -6.78
N ASP A 186 -5.41 -2.62 -7.16
CA ASP A 186 -6.14 -3.04 -8.35
C ASP A 186 -7.65 -2.74 -8.19
N PRO A 187 -8.26 -1.89 -9.03
CA PRO A 187 -9.69 -1.60 -8.96
C PRO A 187 -10.56 -2.84 -9.14
N THR A 188 -10.08 -3.86 -9.85
CA THR A 188 -10.78 -5.14 -10.05
C THR A 188 -10.94 -5.91 -8.73
N LEU A 189 -9.95 -5.82 -7.85
CA LEU A 189 -9.97 -6.43 -6.52
C LEU A 189 -11.00 -5.75 -5.60
N LEU A 190 -11.02 -4.41 -5.60
CA LEU A 190 -12.04 -3.62 -4.91
C LEU A 190 -13.42 -3.99 -5.45
N HIS A 191 -13.57 -4.09 -6.78
CA HIS A 191 -14.83 -4.45 -7.42
C HIS A 191 -15.30 -5.84 -7.01
N TYR A 192 -14.42 -6.85 -7.04
CA TYR A 192 -14.76 -8.20 -6.61
C TYR A 192 -15.24 -8.25 -5.16
N SER A 193 -14.50 -7.62 -4.24
CA SER A 193 -14.84 -7.62 -2.82
C SER A 193 -16.12 -6.82 -2.54
N PHE A 194 -16.32 -5.69 -3.20
CA PHE A 194 -17.54 -4.89 -3.08
C PHE A 194 -18.76 -5.65 -3.60
N ALA A 195 -18.66 -6.28 -4.77
CA ALA A 195 -19.75 -7.07 -5.36
C ALA A 195 -20.15 -8.26 -4.46
N PHE A 196 -19.18 -8.90 -3.80
CA PHE A 196 -19.45 -9.95 -2.82
C PHE A 196 -20.28 -9.42 -1.64
N CYS A 197 -19.87 -8.30 -1.03
CA CYS A 197 -20.58 -7.68 0.09
C CYS A 197 -21.98 -7.21 -0.33
N ALA A 198 -22.11 -6.55 -1.48
CA ALA A 198 -23.38 -6.11 -2.02
C ALA A 198 -24.34 -7.29 -2.26
N SER A 199 -23.84 -8.41 -2.82
CA SER A 199 -24.63 -9.63 -3.06
C SER A 199 -25.14 -10.23 -1.77
N HIS A 200 -24.29 -10.22 -0.73
CA HIS A 200 -24.70 -10.65 0.59
C HIS A 200 -25.79 -9.77 1.19
N VAL A 201 -25.56 -8.45 1.26
CA VAL A 201 -26.44 -7.51 1.97
C VAL A 201 -27.78 -7.34 1.26
N HIS A 202 -27.80 -7.33 -0.08
CA HIS A 202 -29.03 -7.17 -0.86
C HIS A 202 -29.78 -8.49 -1.11
N GLY A 203 -29.28 -9.64 -0.64
CA GLY A 203 -30.01 -10.91 -0.68
C GLY A 203 -30.03 -11.64 -2.03
N ASN A 204 -29.16 -11.28 -2.98
CA ASN A 204 -29.03 -11.93 -4.29
C ASN A 204 -27.90 -12.98 -4.28
N ARG A 205 -28.00 -14.00 -3.42
CA ARG A 205 -27.04 -15.11 -3.39
C ARG A 205 -27.53 -16.28 -4.26
N PRO A 206 -26.68 -16.87 -5.12
CA PRO A 206 -27.02 -18.11 -5.83
C PRO A 206 -27.27 -19.30 -4.88
N ASP A 207 -26.74 -19.23 -3.65
CA ASP A 207 -26.80 -20.31 -2.64
C ASP A 207 -28.05 -20.27 -1.72
N GLY A 208 -29.01 -19.35 -1.95
CA GLY A 208 -30.28 -19.27 -1.20
C GLY A 208 -30.37 -18.17 -0.12
N ILE A 209 -31.30 -18.32 0.83
CA ILE A 209 -31.59 -17.32 1.89
C ILE A 209 -30.43 -17.26 2.89
N GLY A 210 -29.59 -16.23 2.79
CA GLY A 210 -28.56 -15.92 3.78
C GLY A 210 -29.10 -14.97 4.86
N THR A 211 -28.75 -15.22 6.12
CA THR A 211 -28.96 -14.23 7.19
C THR A 211 -27.93 -13.12 7.06
N VAL A 212 -28.35 -11.87 7.10
CA VAL A 212 -27.47 -10.68 7.13
C VAL A 212 -27.56 -10.08 8.52
N SER A 213 -26.43 -9.84 9.19
CA SER A 213 -26.44 -9.15 10.49
C SER A 213 -26.63 -7.64 10.32
N MET A 214 -27.17 -6.98 11.35
CA MET A 214 -27.27 -5.51 11.34
C MET A 214 -25.90 -4.85 11.24
N GLU A 215 -24.90 -5.38 11.94
CA GLU A 215 -23.51 -4.90 11.89
C GLU A 215 -22.90 -5.02 10.48
N GLU A 216 -23.16 -6.12 9.76
CA GLU A 216 -22.68 -6.28 8.37
C GLU A 216 -23.33 -5.25 7.44
N LYS A 217 -24.62 -4.96 7.65
CA LYS A 217 -25.36 -3.97 6.86
C LYS A 217 -24.86 -2.55 7.12
N GLU A 218 -24.69 -2.17 8.38
CA GLU A 218 -24.19 -0.85 8.78
C GLU A 218 -22.78 -0.61 8.24
N ARG A 219 -21.86 -1.55 8.47
CA ARG A 219 -20.49 -1.46 7.93
C ARG A 219 -20.44 -1.42 6.42
N PHE A 220 -21.33 -2.14 5.73
CA PHE A 220 -21.39 -2.11 4.28
C PHE A 220 -21.79 -0.72 3.77
N GLU A 221 -22.80 -0.08 4.35
CA GLU A 221 -23.19 1.28 3.94
C GLU A 221 -22.08 2.30 4.21
N GLU A 222 -21.40 2.21 5.37
CA GLU A 222 -20.23 3.05 5.68
C GLU A 222 -19.10 2.88 4.65
N ILE A 223 -18.77 1.63 4.31
CA ILE A 223 -17.75 1.31 3.30
C ILE A 223 -18.20 1.79 1.91
N LYS A 224 -19.48 1.66 1.57
CA LYS A 224 -20.06 2.09 0.29
C LYS A 224 -19.90 3.60 0.09
N GLU A 225 -20.24 4.40 1.10
CA GLU A 225 -20.09 5.86 1.06
C GLU A 225 -18.62 6.28 0.94
N ARG A 226 -17.74 5.67 1.74
CA ARG A 226 -16.30 5.96 1.71
C ARG A 226 -15.68 5.54 0.39
N LEU A 227 -16.05 4.37 -0.15
CA LEU A 227 -15.60 3.89 -1.45
C LEU A 227 -16.07 4.82 -2.59
N SER A 228 -17.31 5.31 -2.55
CA SER A 228 -17.80 6.30 -3.53
C SER A 228 -16.91 7.54 -3.55
N SER A 229 -16.57 8.06 -2.36
CA SER A 229 -15.71 9.24 -2.22
C SER A 229 -14.28 8.97 -2.73
N LEU A 230 -13.73 7.79 -2.46
CA LEU A 230 -12.42 7.37 -2.95
C LEU A 230 -12.40 7.30 -4.49
N LEU A 231 -13.42 6.70 -5.10
CA LEU A 231 -13.50 6.55 -6.56
C LEU A 231 -13.69 7.89 -7.26
N GLU A 232 -14.56 8.76 -6.75
CA GLU A 232 -14.70 10.14 -7.24
C GLU A 232 -13.36 10.90 -7.16
N ASN A 233 -12.60 10.70 -6.08
CA ASN A 233 -11.27 11.29 -5.94
C ASN A 233 -10.27 10.73 -6.96
N GLN A 234 -10.23 9.41 -7.17
CA GLN A 234 -9.37 8.78 -8.18
C GLN A 234 -9.69 9.24 -9.60
N ILE A 235 -10.99 9.39 -9.93
CA ILE A 235 -11.43 9.88 -11.25
C ILE A 235 -11.07 11.37 -11.40
N SER A 236 -11.26 12.18 -10.36
CA SER A 236 -10.85 13.60 -10.38
C SER A 236 -9.34 13.78 -10.53
N HIS A 237 -8.55 12.78 -10.15
CA HIS A 237 -7.08 12.77 -10.25
C HIS A 237 -6.59 11.72 -11.25
N PHE A 238 -7.37 11.42 -12.30
CA PHE A 238 -7.12 10.26 -13.17
C PHE A 238 -5.69 10.23 -13.77
N ARG A 239 -5.11 11.38 -14.11
CA ARG A 239 -3.72 11.46 -14.61
C ARG A 239 -2.67 11.04 -13.57
N TYR A 240 -2.96 11.23 -12.28
CA TYR A 240 -2.04 10.95 -11.18
C TYR A 240 -2.27 9.56 -10.60
N CYS A 241 -3.53 9.12 -10.52
CA CYS A 241 -3.88 7.79 -10.05
C CYS A 241 -3.62 6.71 -11.11
N PHE A 242 -3.67 7.07 -12.40
CA PHE A 242 -3.47 6.15 -13.53
C PHE A 242 -2.48 6.73 -14.55
N PRO A 243 -1.22 6.98 -14.18
CA PRO A 243 -0.26 7.65 -15.06
C PRO A 243 -0.11 6.90 -16.39
N PHE A 244 -0.26 7.63 -17.50
CA PHE A 244 -0.19 7.08 -18.87
C PHE A 244 -1.12 5.87 -19.10
N GLY A 245 -2.29 5.87 -18.44
CA GLY A 245 -3.26 4.79 -18.54
C GLY A 245 -2.80 3.48 -17.88
N ARG A 246 -1.82 3.52 -16.97
CA ARG A 246 -1.31 2.35 -16.25
C ARG A 246 -1.86 2.27 -14.81
N PRO A 247 -2.20 1.08 -14.31
CA PRO A 247 -2.32 -0.19 -15.04
C PRO A 247 -3.39 -0.14 -16.14
N GLU A 248 -3.19 -0.91 -17.20
CA GLU A 248 -4.09 -0.90 -18.36
C GLU A 248 -5.51 -1.33 -17.96
N GLY A 249 -6.51 -0.56 -18.39
CA GLY A 249 -7.90 -0.79 -18.02
C GLY A 249 -8.30 -0.41 -16.58
N ALA A 250 -7.35 0.04 -15.74
CA ALA A 250 -7.65 0.36 -14.33
C ALA A 250 -8.67 1.50 -14.19
N LEU A 251 -8.53 2.60 -14.95
CA LEU A 251 -9.49 3.71 -14.92
C LEU A 251 -10.90 3.26 -15.37
N LYS A 252 -10.98 2.39 -16.38
CA LYS A 252 -12.24 1.80 -16.86
C LYS A 252 -12.88 0.92 -15.78
N ALA A 253 -12.07 0.12 -15.08
CA ALA A 253 -12.52 -0.68 -13.94
C ALA A 253 -12.99 0.21 -12.77
N THR A 254 -12.31 1.32 -12.49
CA THR A 254 -12.73 2.33 -11.50
C THR A 254 -14.07 2.95 -11.85
N LEU A 255 -14.31 3.33 -13.11
CA LEU A 255 -15.60 3.84 -13.59
C LEU A 255 -16.72 2.78 -13.47
N SER A 256 -16.42 1.54 -13.86
CA SER A 256 -17.37 0.42 -13.71
C SER A 256 -17.69 0.12 -12.24
N LEU A 257 -16.71 0.25 -11.34
CA LEU A 257 -16.95 0.10 -9.91
C LEU A 257 -17.78 1.25 -9.36
N LEU A 258 -17.54 2.49 -9.80
CA LEU A 258 -18.37 3.64 -9.40
C LEU A 258 -19.84 3.40 -9.75
N GLU A 259 -20.13 2.95 -10.98
CA GLU A 259 -21.49 2.58 -11.39
C GLU A 259 -22.13 1.58 -10.41
N ARG A 260 -21.39 0.52 -10.03
CA ARG A 260 -21.86 -0.48 -9.07
C ARG A 260 -22.08 0.08 -7.67
N VAL A 261 -21.21 0.97 -7.20
CA VAL A 261 -21.32 1.59 -5.88
C VAL A 261 -22.54 2.50 -5.81
N LEU A 262 -22.89 3.18 -6.90
CA LEU A 262 -24.06 4.06 -6.95
C LEU A 262 -25.39 3.30 -7.05
N MET A 263 -25.40 2.00 -7.34
CA MET A 263 -26.62 1.20 -7.36
C MET A 263 -27.28 1.13 -5.96
N LYS A 264 -28.60 1.24 -5.92
CA LYS A 264 -29.38 1.09 -4.67
C LYS A 264 -29.45 -0.36 -4.21
N ASP A 265 -29.62 -1.27 -5.15
CA ASP A 265 -29.63 -2.71 -4.96
C ASP A 265 -29.04 -3.40 -6.21
N ILE A 266 -28.87 -4.72 -6.18
CA ILE A 266 -28.25 -5.46 -7.30
C ILE A 266 -29.21 -5.64 -8.48
N ALA A 267 -30.52 -5.61 -8.26
CA ALA A 267 -31.52 -5.88 -9.29
C ALA A 267 -31.84 -4.64 -10.14
N THR A 268 -31.65 -3.44 -9.57
CA THR A 268 -32.02 -2.18 -10.18
C THR A 268 -30.76 -1.45 -10.67
N PRO A 269 -30.43 -1.51 -11.98
CA PRO A 269 -29.32 -0.75 -12.52
C PRO A 269 -29.56 0.74 -12.33
N ILE A 270 -28.49 1.48 -12.02
CA ILE A 270 -28.54 2.93 -11.94
C ILE A 270 -28.72 3.50 -13.37
N PRO A 271 -29.55 4.54 -13.58
CA PRO A 271 -29.63 5.20 -14.87
C PRO A 271 -28.27 5.75 -15.32
N ALA A 272 -27.89 5.53 -16.58
CA ALA A 272 -26.61 5.97 -17.13
C ALA A 272 -26.37 7.49 -16.94
N GLU A 273 -27.43 8.30 -17.03
CA GLU A 273 -27.34 9.76 -16.81
C GLU A 273 -26.98 10.15 -15.37
N GLU A 274 -27.35 9.34 -14.37
CA GLU A 274 -26.96 9.61 -12.98
C GLU A 274 -25.47 9.37 -12.78
N VAL A 275 -24.93 8.28 -13.34
CA VAL A 275 -23.48 7.99 -13.32
C VAL A 275 -22.73 9.05 -14.13
N LYS A 276 -23.21 9.38 -15.33
CA LYS A 276 -22.64 10.42 -16.19
C LYS A 276 -22.55 11.76 -15.46
N LYS A 277 -23.56 12.14 -14.68
CA LYS A 277 -23.55 13.37 -13.88
C LYS A 277 -22.44 13.39 -12.82
N VAL A 278 -22.18 12.26 -12.15
CA VAL A 278 -21.10 12.14 -11.17
C VAL A 278 -19.74 12.22 -11.86
N VAL A 279 -19.56 11.48 -12.96
CA VAL A 279 -18.29 11.47 -13.72
C VAL A 279 -18.01 12.84 -14.32
N ARG A 280 -19.03 13.53 -14.87
CA ARG A 280 -18.92 14.93 -15.33
C ARG A 280 -18.33 15.79 -14.22
N LYS A 281 -18.94 15.81 -13.03
CA LYS A 281 -18.45 16.62 -11.89
C LYS A 281 -17.00 16.29 -11.52
N CYS A 282 -16.61 15.02 -11.58
CA CYS A 282 -15.22 14.61 -11.35
C CYS A 282 -14.27 15.17 -12.41
N LEU A 283 -14.66 15.15 -13.68
CA LEU A 283 -13.87 15.69 -14.78
C LEU A 283 -13.80 17.23 -14.77
N GLU A 284 -14.86 17.91 -14.35
CA GLU A 284 -14.81 19.35 -14.11
C GLU A 284 -13.76 19.70 -13.06
N LYS A 285 -13.71 18.93 -11.97
CA LYS A 285 -12.68 19.06 -10.94
C LYS A 285 -11.30 18.68 -11.48
N ALA A 286 -11.21 17.65 -12.31
CA ALA A 286 -9.96 17.20 -12.93
C ALA A 286 -9.37 18.26 -13.87
N ALA A 287 -10.19 19.00 -14.61
CA ALA A 287 -9.73 20.11 -15.46
C ALA A 287 -8.98 21.16 -14.61
N LEU A 288 -9.58 21.57 -13.48
CA LEU A 288 -8.95 22.49 -12.54
C LEU A 288 -7.65 21.93 -11.96
N ILE A 289 -7.67 20.70 -11.43
CA ILE A 289 -6.47 20.08 -10.85
C ILE A 289 -5.34 19.98 -11.88
N ASN A 290 -5.65 19.50 -13.09
CA ASN A 290 -4.66 19.34 -14.14
C ASN A 290 -4.06 20.67 -14.55
N TYR A 291 -4.88 21.72 -14.67
CA TYR A 291 -4.42 23.05 -15.06
C TYR A 291 -3.55 23.67 -13.96
N THR A 292 -4.00 23.66 -12.70
CA THR A 292 -3.23 24.19 -11.56
C THR A 292 -1.88 23.49 -11.41
N ARG A 293 -1.83 22.16 -11.57
CA ARG A 293 -0.56 21.42 -11.53
C ARG A 293 0.37 21.77 -12.69
N LEU A 294 -0.19 22.04 -13.87
CA LEU A 294 0.58 22.44 -15.04
C LEU A 294 1.19 23.83 -14.86
N THR A 295 0.40 24.80 -14.36
CA THR A 295 0.87 26.16 -14.09
C THR A 295 1.89 26.21 -12.94
N GLU A 296 1.71 25.39 -11.89
CA GLU A 296 2.71 25.17 -10.84
C GLU A 296 4.04 24.66 -11.41
N TYR A 297 3.98 23.65 -12.29
CA TYR A 297 5.15 23.07 -12.94
C TYR A 297 5.88 24.10 -13.83
N ALA A 298 5.11 24.89 -14.58
CA ALA A 298 5.64 25.94 -15.46
C ALA A 298 6.09 27.21 -14.71
N LYS A 299 5.83 27.33 -13.39
CA LYS A 299 6.20 28.49 -12.54
C LYS A 299 5.63 29.82 -13.06
N ILE A 300 4.41 29.79 -13.57
CA ILE A 300 3.80 30.92 -14.28
C ILE A 300 3.32 32.02 -13.32
N GLU A 301 2.76 31.64 -12.16
CA GLU A 301 2.14 32.60 -11.24
C GLU A 301 3.12 33.66 -10.68
N GLU A 302 4.36 33.28 -10.36
CA GLU A 302 5.38 34.23 -9.90
C GLU A 302 5.84 35.17 -11.02
N THR A 303 5.86 34.69 -12.26
CA THR A 303 6.39 35.41 -13.41
C THR A 303 5.35 36.40 -13.96
N MET A 304 4.07 36.02 -14.05
CA MET A 304 3.01 36.84 -14.66
C MET A 304 2.76 38.18 -13.94
N ASN A 305 3.04 38.26 -12.64
CA ASN A 305 2.77 39.47 -11.85
C ASN A 305 3.84 40.56 -11.97
N GLN A 306 5.10 40.22 -12.29
CA GLN A 306 6.23 41.17 -12.27
C GLN A 306 7.04 41.20 -13.57
N ALA A 307 6.77 40.32 -14.53
CA ALA A 307 7.52 40.23 -15.77
C ALA A 307 7.14 41.32 -16.79
N PRO A 308 8.10 41.71 -17.67
CA PRO A 308 7.79 42.59 -18.81
C PRO A 308 6.85 41.91 -19.81
N PRO A 309 6.10 42.68 -20.62
CA PRO A 309 5.10 42.13 -21.56
C PRO A 309 5.60 41.02 -22.47
N ALA A 310 6.79 41.18 -23.06
CA ALA A 310 7.39 40.16 -23.94
C ALA A 310 7.58 38.82 -23.22
N ARG A 311 8.04 38.86 -21.95
CA ARG A 311 8.22 37.65 -21.15
C ARG A 311 6.89 37.02 -20.76
N LYS A 312 5.86 37.80 -20.44
CA LYS A 312 4.51 37.24 -20.18
C LYS A 312 3.99 36.47 -21.40
N LEU A 313 4.23 36.99 -22.60
CA LEU A 313 3.81 36.34 -23.83
C LEU A 313 4.59 35.04 -24.11
N GLU A 314 5.90 35.03 -23.88
CA GLU A 314 6.73 33.81 -23.96
C GLU A 314 6.23 32.71 -23.01
N GLU A 315 5.89 33.08 -21.77
CA GLU A 315 5.40 32.13 -20.75
C GLU A 315 4.00 31.58 -21.11
N VAL A 316 3.08 32.41 -21.63
CA VAL A 316 1.78 31.93 -22.13
C VAL A 316 1.93 31.04 -23.36
N LEU A 317 2.88 31.35 -24.26
CA LEU A 317 3.18 30.49 -25.40
C LEU A 317 3.67 29.12 -24.94
N HIS A 318 4.59 29.08 -23.99
CA HIS A 318 5.07 27.83 -23.41
C HIS A 318 3.95 27.07 -22.69
N LEU A 319 3.09 27.78 -21.94
CA LEU A 319 1.92 27.17 -21.31
C LEU A 319 0.98 26.55 -22.34
N ALA A 320 0.75 27.21 -23.47
CA ALA A 320 -0.09 26.69 -24.54
C ALA A 320 0.45 25.37 -25.10
N GLU A 321 1.77 25.25 -25.30
CA GLU A 321 2.43 24.01 -25.72
C GLU A 321 2.17 22.89 -24.70
N LEU A 322 2.40 23.18 -23.41
CA LEU A 322 2.15 22.23 -22.32
C LEU A 322 0.67 21.82 -22.22
N CYS A 323 -0.26 22.76 -22.41
CA CYS A 323 -1.70 22.50 -22.44
C CYS A 323 -2.06 21.53 -23.57
N ILE A 324 -1.52 21.76 -24.77
CA ILE A 324 -1.71 20.87 -25.93
C ILE A 324 -1.19 19.47 -25.61
N GLU A 325 0.04 19.35 -25.11
CA GLU A 325 0.64 18.05 -24.76
C GLU A 325 -0.21 17.29 -23.72
N VAL A 326 -0.68 17.99 -22.68
CA VAL A 326 -1.52 17.39 -21.64
C VAL A 326 -2.84 16.87 -22.21
N LEU A 327 -3.49 17.62 -23.09
CA LEU A 327 -4.75 17.20 -23.68
C LEU A 327 -4.57 16.06 -24.67
N GLN A 328 -3.53 16.10 -25.50
CA GLN A 328 -3.17 14.98 -26.39
C GLN A 328 -2.86 13.71 -25.61
N GLN A 329 -2.08 13.79 -24.53
CA GLN A 329 -1.84 12.65 -23.64
C GLN A 329 -3.13 12.11 -23.02
N ASN A 330 -4.09 12.98 -22.69
CA ASN A 330 -5.39 12.53 -22.18
C ASN A 330 -6.17 11.74 -23.23
N GLU A 331 -6.17 12.21 -24.48
CA GLU A 331 -6.78 11.48 -25.58
C GLU A 331 -6.08 10.13 -25.82
N GLU A 332 -4.75 10.11 -25.89
CA GLU A 332 -3.97 8.90 -26.17
C GLU A 332 -4.10 7.83 -25.08
N HIS A 333 -4.08 8.23 -23.80
CA HIS A 333 -3.98 7.27 -22.69
C HIS A 333 -5.29 7.02 -21.96
N HIS A 334 -6.27 7.91 -22.08
CA HIS A 334 -7.48 7.86 -21.26
C HIS A 334 -8.78 7.83 -22.05
N ALA A 335 -8.80 8.19 -23.35
CA ALA A 335 -10.03 8.23 -24.14
C ALA A 335 -10.79 6.90 -24.16
N GLU A 336 -10.10 5.77 -24.19
CA GLU A 336 -10.76 4.46 -24.19
C GLU A 336 -11.61 4.22 -22.93
N ALA A 337 -11.18 4.74 -21.77
CA ALA A 337 -11.94 4.61 -20.53
C ALA A 337 -13.26 5.41 -20.56
N PHE A 338 -13.31 6.48 -21.36
CA PHE A 338 -14.47 7.36 -21.50
C PHE A 338 -15.26 7.12 -22.81
N ALA A 339 -14.98 6.04 -23.55
CA ALA A 339 -15.58 5.78 -24.86
C ALA A 339 -17.13 5.75 -24.88
N TRP A 340 -17.78 5.50 -23.73
CA TRP A 340 -19.23 5.52 -23.61
C TRP A 340 -19.81 6.94 -23.49
N TRP A 341 -19.00 7.91 -23.07
CA TRP A 341 -19.35 9.33 -22.96
C TRP A 341 -18.20 10.21 -23.49
N PRO A 342 -17.93 10.16 -24.81
CA PRO A 342 -16.81 10.91 -25.41
C PRO A 342 -16.96 12.43 -25.21
N ASP A 343 -18.19 12.90 -25.06
CA ASP A 343 -18.51 14.29 -24.77
C ASP A 343 -17.92 14.77 -23.43
N LEU A 344 -17.74 13.89 -22.44
CA LEU A 344 -17.19 14.30 -21.15
C LEU A 344 -15.71 14.69 -21.20
N LEU A 345 -14.91 14.05 -22.04
CA LEU A 345 -13.52 14.47 -22.25
C LEU A 345 -13.44 15.77 -23.05
N ALA A 346 -14.36 15.99 -23.99
CA ALA A 346 -14.47 17.27 -24.68
C ALA A 346 -14.87 18.40 -23.70
N GLU A 347 -15.87 18.17 -22.83
CA GLU A 347 -16.26 19.10 -21.76
C GLU A 347 -15.08 19.38 -20.79
N HIS A 348 -14.28 18.36 -20.46
CA HIS A 348 -13.04 18.53 -19.68
C HIS A 348 -12.06 19.46 -20.40
N ALA A 349 -11.79 19.23 -21.69
CA ALA A 349 -10.88 20.04 -22.50
C ALA A 349 -11.37 21.48 -22.64
N GLU A 350 -12.67 21.70 -22.85
CA GLU A 350 -13.26 23.05 -22.91
C GLU A 350 -13.05 23.82 -21.61
N LYS A 351 -13.26 23.17 -20.45
CA LYS A 351 -13.00 23.81 -19.16
C LYS A 351 -11.53 24.07 -18.92
N PHE A 352 -10.67 23.17 -19.37
CA PHE A 352 -9.22 23.34 -19.30
C PHE A 352 -8.77 24.56 -20.11
N TRP A 353 -9.29 24.71 -21.33
CA TRP A 353 -9.04 25.90 -22.16
C TRP A 353 -9.64 27.18 -21.58
N ALA A 354 -10.81 27.12 -20.95
CA ALA A 354 -11.40 28.27 -20.28
C ALA A 354 -10.51 28.81 -19.14
N LEU A 355 -9.80 27.93 -18.43
CA LEU A 355 -8.81 28.33 -17.42
C LEU A 355 -7.59 28.98 -18.07
N PHE A 356 -7.07 28.38 -19.15
CA PHE A 356 -5.98 28.93 -19.95
C PHE A 356 -6.27 30.33 -20.49
N THR A 357 -7.50 30.58 -20.95
CA THR A 357 -7.90 31.89 -21.50
C THR A 357 -7.69 33.03 -20.51
N VAL A 358 -7.83 32.81 -19.21
CA VAL A 358 -7.61 33.86 -18.19
C VAL A 358 -6.15 34.34 -18.19
N ASP A 359 -5.20 33.41 -18.23
CA ASP A 359 -3.77 33.73 -18.29
C ASP A 359 -3.38 34.32 -19.65
N MET A 360 -3.98 33.81 -20.74
CA MET A 360 -3.80 34.35 -22.09
C MET A 360 -4.27 35.80 -22.20
N ASP A 361 -5.49 36.10 -21.78
CA ASP A 361 -6.07 37.45 -21.84
C ASP A 361 -5.21 38.42 -21.04
N THR A 362 -4.77 38.02 -19.84
CA THR A 362 -3.87 38.82 -19.00
C THR A 362 -2.53 39.14 -19.71
N ALA A 363 -1.95 38.18 -20.42
CA ALA A 363 -0.69 38.39 -21.15
C ALA A 363 -0.88 39.22 -22.42
N LEU A 364 -2.01 39.08 -23.12
CA LEU A 364 -2.35 39.84 -24.31
C LEU A 364 -2.69 41.30 -23.99
N GLU A 365 -3.44 41.56 -22.91
CA GLU A 365 -3.76 42.90 -22.43
C GLU A 365 -2.50 43.69 -22.02
N ALA A 366 -1.45 42.99 -21.59
CA ALA A 366 -0.17 43.62 -21.25
C ALA A 366 0.66 44.04 -22.47
N GLN A 367 0.32 43.58 -23.69
CA GLN A 367 1.10 43.89 -24.88
C GLN A 367 0.88 45.35 -25.34
N PRO A 368 1.90 45.98 -25.96
CA PRO A 368 1.73 47.28 -26.58
C PRO A 368 0.64 47.29 -27.65
N GLN A 369 -0.06 48.41 -27.78
CA GLN A 369 -0.96 48.62 -28.91
C GLN A 369 -0.19 48.49 -30.23
N ASP A 370 -0.83 47.90 -31.23
CA ASP A 370 -0.26 47.66 -32.56
C ASP A 370 1.01 46.77 -32.59
N SER A 371 1.19 45.88 -31.59
CA SER A 371 2.22 44.82 -31.62
C SER A 371 1.66 43.46 -32.06
N TRP A 372 2.35 42.81 -33.00
CA TRP A 372 2.02 41.47 -33.51
C TRP A 372 2.91 40.36 -32.94
N ASP A 373 3.61 40.62 -31.83
CA ASP A 373 4.47 39.62 -31.20
C ASP A 373 3.68 38.38 -30.73
N SER A 374 2.35 38.51 -30.53
CA SER A 374 1.43 37.42 -30.15
C SER A 374 1.00 36.51 -31.30
N PHE A 375 1.39 36.81 -32.54
CA PHE A 375 1.03 36.00 -33.71
C PHE A 375 1.46 34.51 -33.61
N PRO A 376 2.63 34.15 -33.04
CA PRO A 376 2.99 32.75 -32.81
C PRO A 376 2.01 32.01 -31.90
N LEU A 377 1.49 32.67 -30.86
CA LEU A 377 0.48 32.09 -29.98
C LEU A 377 -0.83 31.80 -30.74
N PHE A 378 -1.27 32.75 -31.55
CA PHE A 378 -2.42 32.53 -32.43
C PHE A 378 -2.19 31.35 -33.38
N GLN A 379 -1.04 31.29 -34.05
CA GLN A 379 -0.71 30.20 -34.97
C GLN A 379 -0.71 28.85 -34.26
N LEU A 380 -0.08 28.74 -33.09
CA LEU A 380 -0.01 27.51 -32.30
C LEU A 380 -1.42 26.99 -31.96
N LEU A 381 -2.25 27.84 -31.34
CA LEU A 381 -3.59 27.47 -30.91
C LEU A 381 -4.51 27.17 -32.10
N ASN A 382 -4.46 28.00 -33.16
CA ASN A 382 -5.28 27.79 -34.34
C ASN A 382 -4.91 26.50 -35.09
N ASN A 383 -3.61 26.15 -35.13
CA ASN A 383 -3.16 24.90 -35.76
C ASN A 383 -3.61 23.68 -34.95
N PHE A 384 -3.61 23.76 -33.62
CA PHE A 384 -4.12 22.67 -32.77
C PHE A 384 -5.64 22.51 -32.86
N LEU A 385 -6.39 23.62 -32.85
CA LEU A 385 -7.86 23.61 -32.88
C LEU A 385 -8.46 23.37 -34.27
N ARG A 386 -7.65 23.49 -35.33
CA ARG A 386 -8.07 23.08 -36.67
C ARG A 386 -8.15 21.56 -36.72
N ASN A 387 -9.39 21.06 -36.78
CA ASN A 387 -9.71 19.67 -37.10
C ASN A 387 -9.37 19.36 -38.58
N ASP A 388 -8.08 19.34 -38.93
CA ASP A 388 -7.62 18.83 -40.23
C ASP A 388 -7.54 17.28 -40.22
#